data_AF-A0A2V9VWL9-F1
#
_entry.id   AF-A0A2V9VWL9-F1
#
_cell.length_a   1.000
_cell.length_b   1.000
_cell.length_c   1.000
_cell.angle_alpha   90.00
_cell.angle_beta   90.00
_cell.angle_gamma   90.00
#
_symmetry.space_group_name_H-M   'P 1'
#
loop_
_entity.id
_entity.type
_entity.pdbx_description
1 polymer ?
#
loop_
_entity_poly.entity_id
_entity_poly.type
_entity_poly.pdbx_seq_one_letter_code
_entity_poly.pdbx_strand_id
1 'polypeptide(L)' 'MKAIFFFLCLVSVSFTAQAAAQTALNPKQQALWEKLGSTIREADHNLDGVLGVAIEDLTSGQKFFLHEDEVFAQASS' A
#
# COMPACT_ATOMS: atom_id res chain seq x y z
N MET A 1 -1.41 -31.72 37.48
CA MET A 1 -1.99 -31.60 36.12
C MET A 1 -3.36 -30.95 36.24
N LYS A 2 -3.48 -29.64 35.97
CA LYS A 2 -4.75 -28.90 35.65
C LYS A 2 -4.61 -27.37 35.78
N ALA A 3 -3.59 -26.84 36.47
CA ALA A 3 -3.43 -25.39 36.65
C ALA A 3 -2.48 -24.69 35.64
N ILE A 4 -1.74 -25.46 34.83
CA ILE A 4 -0.77 -24.90 33.86
C ILE A 4 -1.41 -24.63 32.48
N PHE A 5 -2.60 -25.18 32.22
CA PHE A 5 -3.30 -24.98 30.95
C PHE A 5 -4.15 -23.70 30.89
N PHE A 6 -4.28 -22.95 31.99
CA PHE A 6 -5.15 -21.76 32.03
C PHE A 6 -4.43 -20.45 31.71
N PHE A 7 -3.09 -20.47 31.59
CA PHE A 7 -2.29 -19.27 31.33
C PHE A 7 -1.91 -19.11 29.84
N LEU A 8 -2.48 -19.93 28.95
CA LEU A 8 -2.20 -19.92 27.51
C LEU A 8 -3.32 -19.24 26.70
N CYS A 9 -4.03 -18.26 27.29
CA CYS A 9 -5.27 -17.73 26.71
C CYS A 9 -5.36 -16.19 26.64
N LEU A 10 -4.28 -15.44 26.89
CA LEU A 10 -4.37 -13.99 27.08
C LEU A 10 -3.38 -13.11 26.31
N VAL A 11 -2.84 -13.61 25.20
CA VAL A 11 -2.04 -12.75 24.29
C VAL A 11 -2.54 -12.91 22.86
N SER A 12 -3.84 -12.73 22.67
CA SER A 12 -4.42 -12.43 21.36
C SER A 12 -4.11 -10.96 21.05
N VAL A 13 -2.87 -10.66 20.70
CA VAL A 13 -2.50 -9.34 20.18
C VAL A 13 -3.29 -9.14 18.90
N SER A 14 -4.41 -8.44 19.02
CA SER A 14 -5.18 -7.96 17.90
C SER A 14 -4.33 -6.88 17.25
N PHE A 15 -3.53 -7.26 16.26
CA PHE A 15 -2.82 -6.32 15.40
C PHE A 15 -3.88 -5.66 14.52
N THR A 16 -4.60 -4.67 15.07
CA THR A 16 -5.47 -3.81 14.27
C THR A 16 -4.53 -2.96 13.43
N ALA A 17 -4.33 -3.35 12.16
CA ALA A 17 -3.64 -2.52 11.20
C ALA A 17 -4.33 -1.15 11.20
N GLN A 18 -3.62 -0.14 11.73
CA GLN A 18 -4.10 1.23 11.75
C GLN A 18 -4.05 1.73 10.30
N ALA A 19 -5.12 1.48 9.54
CA ALA A 19 -5.31 2.06 8.24
C ALA A 19 -5.30 3.58 8.42
N ALA A 20 -4.30 4.26 7.84
CA ALA A 20 -4.27 5.72 7.81
C ALA A 20 -5.60 6.21 7.22
N ALA A 21 -6.32 7.06 7.96
CA ALA A 21 -7.60 7.60 7.52
C ALA A 21 -7.37 8.44 6.25
N GLN A 22 -7.72 7.89 5.10
CA GLN A 22 -7.66 8.62 3.84
C GLN A 22 -8.71 9.72 3.86
N THR A 23 -8.29 10.94 3.61
CA THR A 23 -9.22 12.07 3.47
C THR A 23 -10.02 11.87 2.20
N ALA A 24 -11.34 12.03 2.27
CA ALA A 24 -12.22 11.88 1.12
C ALA A 24 -11.83 12.85 -0.01
N LEU A 25 -11.52 12.30 -1.18
CA LEU A 25 -11.15 13.07 -2.36
C LEU A 25 -12.38 13.73 -2.99
N ASN A 26 -12.20 14.93 -3.54
CA ASN A 26 -13.23 15.51 -4.40
C ASN A 26 -13.27 14.81 -5.78
N PRO A 27 -14.37 14.91 -6.55
CA PRO A 27 -14.51 14.19 -7.82
C PRO A 27 -13.42 14.50 -8.85
N LYS A 28 -12.91 15.73 -8.88
CA LYS A 28 -11.81 16.11 -9.78
C LYS A 28 -10.51 15.43 -9.38
N GLN A 29 -10.20 15.40 -8.08
CA GLN A 29 -9.03 14.71 -7.55
C GLN A 29 -9.11 13.21 -7.84
N GLN A 30 -10.28 12.60 -7.64
CA GLN A 30 -10.51 11.19 -7.97
C GLN A 30 -10.21 10.89 -9.46
N ALA A 31 -10.76 11.69 -10.38
CA ALA A 31 -10.51 11.50 -11.81
C ALA A 31 -9.03 11.67 -12.20
N LEU A 32 -8.30 12.58 -11.53
CA LEU A 32 -6.87 12.76 -11.75
C LEU A 32 -6.06 11.56 -11.23
N TRP A 33 -6.43 10.97 -10.09
CA TRP A 33 -5.83 9.76 -9.58
C TRP A 33 -6.05 8.55 -10.50
N GLU A 34 -7.26 8.40 -11.02
CA GLU A 34 -7.59 7.37 -12.01
C GLU A 34 -6.75 7.53 -13.28
N LYS A 35 -6.64 8.76 -13.79
CA LYS A 35 -5.79 9.07 -14.95
C LYS A 35 -4.32 8.76 -14.67
N LEU A 36 -3.80 9.19 -13.52
CA LEU A 36 -2.41 8.91 -13.10
C LEU A 36 -2.15 7.40 -13.10
N GLY A 37 -3.01 6.63 -12.44
CA GLY A 37 -2.86 5.18 -12.38
C GLY A 37 -2.94 4.52 -13.76
N SER A 38 -3.81 5.02 -14.65
CA SER A 38 -3.89 4.55 -16.03
C SER A 38 -2.59 4.83 -16.80
N THR A 39 -2.04 6.04 -16.68
CA THR A 39 -0.82 6.43 -17.38
C THR A 39 0.40 5.63 -16.88
N ILE A 40 0.50 5.35 -15.57
CA ILE A 40 1.60 4.52 -15.04
C ILE A 40 1.48 3.08 -15.52
N ARG A 41 0.27 2.49 -15.50
CA ARG A 41 0.05 1.13 -16.02
C ARG A 41 0.33 1.01 -17.52
N GLU A 42 0.01 2.04 -18.29
CA GLU A 42 0.36 2.09 -19.71
C GLU A 42 1.87 2.15 -19.92
N ALA A 43 2.59 2.91 -19.09
CA ALA A 43 4.05 2.95 -19.12
C ALA A 43 4.66 1.60 -18.77
N ASP A 44 4.18 0.92 -17.72
CA ASP A 44 4.59 -0.44 -17.35
C ASP A 44 4.37 -1.44 -18.49
N HIS A 45 3.17 -1.44 -19.09
CA HIS A 45 2.84 -2.33 -20.20
C HIS A 45 3.74 -2.15 -21.44
N ASN A 46 4.12 -0.90 -21.74
CA ASN A 46 4.91 -0.58 -22.94
C ASN A 46 6.42 -0.63 -22.69
N LEU A 47 6.85 -0.89 -21.46
CA LEU A 47 8.26 -1.03 -21.11
C LEU A 47 8.74 -2.45 -21.45
N ASP A 48 9.91 -2.56 -22.08
CA ASP A 48 10.63 -3.83 -22.17
C ASP A 48 11.40 -4.07 -20.85
N GLY A 49 10.65 -4.25 -19.77
CA GLY A 49 11.14 -4.28 -18.40
C GLY A 49 9.99 -4.33 -17.39
N VAL A 50 10.31 -4.11 -16.11
CA VAL A 50 9.33 -4.10 -15.01
C VAL A 50 9.40 -2.77 -14.28
N LEU A 51 8.24 -2.15 -14.01
CA LEU A 51 8.15 -0.87 -13.30
C LEU A 51 7.47 -1.02 -11.92
N GLY A 52 8.24 -0.91 -10.84
CA GLY A 52 7.70 -0.76 -9.48
C GLY A 52 7.50 0.71 -9.10
N VAL A 53 6.31 1.08 -8.62
CA VAL A 53 5.97 2.45 -8.21
C VAL A 53 5.14 2.47 -6.93
N ALA A 54 5.56 3.31 -5.98
CA ALA A 54 4.80 3.66 -4.79
C ALA A 54 4.63 5.18 -4.70
N ILE A 55 3.40 5.66 -4.70
CA ILE A 55 3.06 7.09 -4.57
C ILE A 55 2.14 7.26 -3.37
N GLU A 56 2.46 8.25 -2.53
CA GLU A 56 1.63 8.67 -1.41
C GLU A 56 1.47 10.19 -1.45
N ASP A 57 0.22 10.66 -1.45
CA ASP A 57 -0.09 12.05 -1.16
C ASP A 57 -0.08 12.26 0.35
N LEU A 58 0.94 12.99 0.83
CA LEU A 58 1.15 13.27 2.24
C LEU A 58 0.04 14.15 2.88
N THR A 59 -0.79 14.80 2.06
CA THR A 59 -1.92 15.61 2.55
C THR A 59 -3.15 14.76 2.83
N SER A 60 -3.50 13.87 1.89
CA SER A 60 -4.74 13.08 1.96
C SER A 60 -4.53 11.65 2.44
N GLY A 61 -3.30 11.14 2.41
CA GLY A 61 -2.98 9.74 2.61
C GLY A 61 -3.37 8.83 1.43
N GLN A 62 -3.84 9.41 0.31
CA GLN A 62 -4.16 8.64 -0.90
C GLN A 62 -2.89 7.99 -1.43
N LYS A 63 -3.00 6.71 -1.78
CA LYS A 63 -1.89 5.89 -2.26
C LYS A 63 -2.18 5.32 -3.64
N PHE A 64 -1.12 5.11 -4.40
CA PHE A 64 -1.11 4.29 -5.61
C PHE A 64 0.11 3.38 -5.54
N PHE A 65 -0.11 2.09 -5.75
CA PHE A 65 0.92 1.06 -5.72
C PHE A 65 0.85 0.26 -7.02
N LEU A 66 2.02 -0.03 -7.58
CA LEU A 66 2.23 -0.93 -8.70
C LEU A 66 3.49 -1.76 -8.40
N HIS A 67 3.35 -3.08 -8.38
CA HIS A 67 4.41 -4.05 -8.07
C HIS A 67 5.18 -3.69 -6.77
N GLU A 68 4.46 -3.24 -5.74
CA GLU A 68 5.02 -2.72 -4.48
C GLU A 68 5.73 -3.78 -3.62
N ASP A 69 5.35 -5.05 -3.79
CA ASP A 69 5.95 -6.18 -3.10
C ASP A 69 7.11 -6.81 -3.88
N GLU A 70 7.42 -6.29 -5.08
CA GLU A 70 8.51 -6.78 -5.91
C GLU A 70 9.86 -6.18 -5.48
N VAL A 71 10.88 -7.05 -5.40
CA VAL A 71 12.21 -6.66 -4.91
C VAL A 71 13.06 -6.19 -6.09
N PHE A 72 13.29 -4.88 -6.17
CA PHE A 72 14.21 -4.27 -7.13
C PHE A 72 15.61 -4.12 -6.54
N ALA A 73 16.64 -4.31 -7.37
CA ALA A 73 18.00 -3.99 -6.96
C ALA A 73 18.12 -2.49 -6.72
N GLN A 74 18.51 -2.09 -5.50
CA GLN A 74 18.78 -0.68 -5.21
C GLN A 74 20.09 -0.28 -5.86
N ALA A 75 20.00 0.64 -6.81
CA ALA A 75 21.16 1.38 -7.30
C ALA A 75 21.52 2.51 -6.32
N SER A 76 22.40 3.42 -6.71
CA SER A 76 22.58 4.68 -5.98
C SER A 76 21.26 5.45 -5.95
N SER A 77 20.72 5.63 -4.74
CA SER A 77 19.45 6.31 -4.47
C SER A 77 19.70 7.67 -3.83
#